data_AF-A0A9K3E913-F1
#
_entry.id   AF-A0A9K3E913-F1
#
_cell.length_a   1.000
_cell.length_b   1.000
_cell.length_c   1.000
_cell.angle_alpha   90.00
_cell.angle_beta   90.00
_cell.angle_gamma   90.00
#
_symmetry.space_group_name_H-M   'P 1'
#
loop_
_entity.id
_entity.type
_entity.pdbx_description
1 polymer ?
#
loop_
_entity_poly.entity_id
_entity_poly.type
_entity_poly.pdbx_seq_one_letter_code
_entity_poly.pdbx_strand_id
1 'polypeptide(L)'
;MEIVTGRSPVDYSRPAGEMNLVDWFRGRVASQLGEELLDPKINERPSSRALKRVLLVCLRCIDMDASKRPKMSQIVHMLEADDFPFRKVSISLLCVEVKSSIEL
;
A
#
# COMPACT_ATOMS: atom_id res chain seq x y z
N MET A 1 -2.15 -3.55 6.48
CA MET A 1 -1.17 -4.26 5.60
C MET A 1 -1.29 -5.76 5.75
N GLU A 2 -1.34 -6.32 6.97
CA GLU A 2 -1.50 -7.76 7.22
C GLU A 2 -2.71 -8.36 6.49
N ILE A 3 -3.85 -7.68 6.52
CA ILE A 3 -5.09 -8.10 5.83
C ILE A 3 -4.89 -8.24 4.32
N VAL A 4 -4.06 -7.38 3.72
CA VAL A 4 -3.84 -7.36 2.27
C VAL A 4 -2.84 -8.43 1.86
N THR A 5 -1.80 -8.64 2.67
CA THR A 5 -0.65 -9.48 2.34
C THR A 5 -0.73 -10.90 2.90
N GLY A 6 -1.60 -11.13 3.90
CA GLY A 6 -1.67 -12.41 4.61
C GLY A 6 -0.43 -12.72 5.45
N ARG A 7 0.45 -11.73 5.68
CA ARG A 7 1.72 -11.90 6.40
C ARG A 7 1.63 -11.40 7.84
N SER A 8 2.39 -12.06 8.72
CA SER A 8 2.65 -11.60 10.09
C SER A 8 3.44 -10.28 10.06
N PRO A 9 3.22 -9.35 11.02
CA PRO A 9 3.92 -8.07 11.06
C PRO A 9 5.44 -8.24 11.31
N VAL A 10 5.80 -9.31 12.02
CA VAL A 10 7.18 -9.74 12.24
C VAL A 10 7.30 -11.22 11.95
N ASP A 11 8.29 -11.60 11.13
CA ASP A 11 8.57 -12.99 10.75
C ASP A 11 10.08 -13.24 10.77
N TYR A 12 10.56 -13.89 11.84
CA TYR A 12 11.98 -14.20 12.05
C TYR A 12 12.50 -15.33 11.14
N SER A 13 11.62 -16.03 10.42
CA SER A 13 12.05 -17.06 9.45
C SER A 13 12.59 -16.45 8.14
N ARG A 14 12.39 -15.15 7.95
CA ARG A 14 12.75 -14.41 6.73
C ARG A 14 14.13 -13.73 6.85
N PRO A 15 14.79 -13.47 5.71
CA PRO A 15 16.07 -12.76 5.70
C PRO A 15 15.96 -11.34 6.27
N ALA A 16 17.10 -10.79 6.67
CA ALA A 16 17.20 -9.40 7.12
C ALA A 16 16.68 -8.43 6.04
N GLY A 17 15.78 -7.53 6.42
CA GLY A 17 15.05 -6.64 5.50
C GLY A 17 13.66 -7.13 5.10
N GLU A 18 13.36 -8.42 5.23
CA GLU A 18 12.01 -8.98 5.04
C GLU A 18 11.33 -9.41 6.36
N MET A 19 12.06 -9.38 7.47
CA MET A 19 11.52 -9.74 8.78
C MET A 19 10.39 -8.80 9.24
N ASN A 20 10.51 -7.50 8.90
CA ASN A 20 9.51 -6.50 9.24
C ASN A 20 8.59 -6.27 8.05
N LEU A 21 7.28 -6.41 8.27
CA LEU A 21 6.29 -6.24 7.21
C LEU A 21 6.32 -4.83 6.61
N VAL A 22 6.58 -3.80 7.41
CA VAL A 22 6.62 -2.39 6.96
C VAL A 22 7.80 -2.17 6.01
N ASP A 23 8.99 -2.67 6.37
CA ASP A 23 10.21 -2.51 5.56
C ASP A 23 10.09 -3.28 4.24
N TRP A 24 9.62 -4.54 4.33
CA TRP A 24 9.31 -5.35 3.16
C TRP A 24 8.29 -4.69 2.24
N PHE A 25 7.19 -4.19 2.82
CA PHE A 25 6.11 -3.54 2.07
C PHE A 25 6.60 -2.29 1.34
N ARG A 26 7.40 -1.45 2.00
CA ARG A 26 8.01 -0.26 1.38
C ARG A 26 8.90 -0.66 0.19
N GLY A 27 9.74 -1.68 0.36
CA GLY A 27 10.57 -2.20 -0.72
C GLY A 27 9.75 -2.71 -1.90
N ARG A 28 8.71 -3.52 -1.62
CA ARG A 28 7.84 -4.10 -2.67
C ARG A 28 7.04 -3.05 -3.44
N VAL A 29 6.51 -2.05 -2.75
CA VAL A 29 5.79 -0.95 -3.41
C VAL A 29 6.75 -0.09 -4.25
N ALA A 30 7.98 0.13 -3.78
CA ALA A 30 9.01 0.83 -4.56
C ALA A 30 9.43 0.04 -5.82
N SER A 31 9.45 -1.29 -5.76
CA SER A 31 9.69 -2.16 -6.91
C SER A 31 8.49 -2.33 -7.85
N GLN A 32 7.38 -1.61 -7.63
CA GLN A 32 6.16 -1.60 -8.46
C GLN A 32 5.41 -2.94 -8.53
N LEU A 33 5.74 -3.90 -7.66
CA LEU A 33 5.10 -5.22 -7.60
C LEU A 33 3.81 -5.19 -6.77
N GLY A 34 2.89 -4.29 -7.14
CA GLY A 34 1.66 -4.04 -6.40
C GLY A 34 0.74 -5.25 -6.28
N GLU A 35 0.68 -6.10 -7.30
CA GLU A 35 -0.18 -7.29 -7.34
C GLU A 35 0.40 -8.47 -6.56
N GLU A 36 1.73 -8.57 -6.46
CA GLU A 36 2.41 -9.60 -5.66
C GLU A 36 2.29 -9.36 -4.16
N LEU A 37 1.83 -8.17 -3.76
CA LEU A 37 1.53 -7.86 -2.36
C LEU A 37 0.23 -8.54 -1.88
N LEU A 38 -0.61 -9.04 -2.78
CA LEU A 38 -1.86 -9.68 -2.40
C LEU A 38 -1.62 -11.07 -1.79
N ASP A 39 -2.36 -11.38 -0.72
CA ASP A 39 -2.40 -12.71 -0.14
C ASP A 39 -2.82 -13.74 -1.22
N PRO A 40 -2.01 -14.78 -1.48
CA PRO A 40 -2.37 -15.87 -2.40
C PRO A 40 -3.68 -16.58 -2.06
N LYS A 41 -4.15 -16.49 -0.81
CA LYS A 41 -5.41 -17.11 -0.35
C LYS A 41 -6.67 -16.30 -0.71
N ILE A 42 -6.52 -15.10 -1.28
CA ILE A 42 -7.65 -14.31 -1.75
C ILE A 42 -8.18 -14.93 -3.05
N ASN A 43 -9.37 -15.53 -2.98
CA ASN A 43 -10.02 -16.19 -4.13
C ASN A 43 -10.47 -15.19 -5.20
N GLU A 44 -11.06 -14.07 -4.80
CA GLU A 44 -11.50 -13.01 -5.70
C GLU A 44 -10.54 -11.83 -5.61
N ARG A 45 -9.74 -11.63 -6.66
CA ARG A 45 -8.78 -10.52 -6.68
C ARG A 45 -9.52 -9.19 -6.72
N PRO A 46 -9.16 -8.22 -5.85
CA PRO A 46 -9.75 -6.89 -5.91
C PRO A 46 -9.39 -6.20 -7.21
N SER A 47 -10.21 -5.24 -7.63
CA SER A 47 -9.90 -4.40 -8.79
C SER A 47 -8.58 -3.63 -8.57
N SER A 48 -7.85 -3.37 -9.65
CA SER A 48 -6.58 -2.63 -9.58
C SER A 48 -6.74 -1.25 -8.90
N ARG A 49 -7.89 -0.60 -9.08
CA ARG A 49 -8.24 0.67 -8.43
C ARG A 49 -8.38 0.51 -6.91
N ALA A 50 -9.08 -0.52 -6.46
CA ALA A 50 -9.25 -0.81 -5.03
C ALA A 50 -7.91 -1.16 -4.37
N LEU A 51 -7.10 -2.00 -5.02
CA LEU A 51 -5.78 -2.36 -4.52
C LEU A 51 -4.88 -1.12 -4.37
N LYS A 52 -4.78 -0.28 -5.40
CA LYS A 52 -3.98 0.96 -5.36
C LYS A 52 -4.41 1.89 -4.23
N ARG A 53 -5.72 2.04 -4.02
CA ARG A 53 -6.28 2.85 -2.93
C ARG A 53 -5.83 2.32 -1.58
N VAL A 54 -5.98 1.02 -1.33
CA VAL A 54 -5.56 0.40 -0.06
C VAL A 54 -4.05 0.51 0.16
N LEU A 55 -3.24 0.29 -0.89
CA LEU A 55 -1.78 0.44 -0.81
C LEU A 55 -1.38 1.87 -0.44
N LEU A 56 -2.01 2.86 -1.07
CA LEU A 56 -1.77 4.28 -0.79
C LEU A 56 -2.15 4.65 0.66
N VAL A 57 -3.31 4.18 1.13
CA VAL A 57 -3.75 4.36 2.52
C VAL A 57 -2.71 3.77 3.48
N CYS A 58 -2.26 2.55 3.22
CA CYS A 58 -1.23 1.90 4.03
C CYS A 58 0.05 2.74 4.10
N LEU A 59 0.57 3.20 2.96
CA LEU A 59 1.78 4.05 2.91
C LEU A 59 1.64 5.34 3.74
N ARG A 60 0.47 6.00 3.68
CA ARG A 60 0.20 7.21 4.46
C ARG A 60 0.15 6.94 5.96
N CYS A 61 -0.38 5.79 6.36
CA CYS A 61 -0.47 5.41 7.78
C CYS A 61 0.89 5.13 8.41
N ILE A 62 1.85 4.63 7.61
CA ILE A 62 3.19 4.28 8.08
C ILE A 62 4.22 5.38 7.85
N ASP A 63 3.82 6.57 7.41
CA ASP A 63 4.73 7.69 7.12
C ASP A 63 5.69 7.93 8.29
N MET A 64 6.96 8.21 7.99
CA MET A 64 7.97 8.48 9.01
C MET A 64 7.61 9.74 9.80
N ASP A 65 6.96 10.70 9.15
CA ASP A 65 6.46 11.91 9.78
C ASP A 65 5.06 11.67 10.36
N ALA A 66 4.96 11.68 11.69
CA ALA A 66 3.69 11.47 12.39
C ALA A 66 2.63 12.53 12.03
N SER A 67 3.04 13.75 11.67
CA SER A 67 2.10 14.83 11.30
C SER A 67 1.42 14.59 9.94
N LYS A 68 2.03 13.77 9.08
CA LYS A 68 1.48 13.38 7.76
C LYS A 68 0.54 12.19 7.84
N ARG A 69 0.51 11.47 8.97
CA ARG A 69 -0.36 10.32 9.16
C ARG A 69 -1.81 10.77 9.26
N PRO A 70 -2.71 10.20 8.44
CA PRO A 70 -4.12 10.58 8.47
C PRO A 70 -4.77 10.12 9.78
N LYS A 71 -5.79 10.86 10.22
CA LYS A 71 -6.65 10.44 11.33
C LYS A 71 -7.51 9.25 10.90
N MET A 72 -7.94 8.43 11.87
CA MET A 72 -8.80 7.27 11.58
C MET A 72 -10.08 7.62 10.81
N SER A 73 -10.72 8.76 11.11
CA SER A 73 -11.89 9.22 10.34
C SER A 73 -11.55 9.48 8.86
N GLN A 74 -10.39 10.06 8.59
CA GLN A 74 -9.90 10.26 7.22
C GLN A 74 -9.62 8.93 6.55
N ILE A 75 -9.02 7.96 7.25
CA ILE A 75 -8.72 6.62 6.72
C ILE A 75 -10.00 5.91 6.27
N VAL A 76 -11.07 5.97 7.07
CA VAL A 76 -12.37 5.39 6.70
C VAL A 76 -12.90 6.02 5.41
N HIS A 77 -12.93 7.35 5.35
CA HIS A 77 -13.35 8.04 4.12
C HIS A 77 -12.45 7.71 2.91
N MET A 78 -11.14 7.56 3.12
CA MET A 78 -10.21 7.17 2.05
C MET A 78 -10.49 5.76 1.51
N LEU A 79 -10.99 4.85 2.35
CA LEU A 79 -11.31 3.47 1.97
C LEU A 79 -12.68 3.36 1.31
N GLU A 80 -13.67 4.13 1.78
CA GLU A 80 -15.04 4.16 1.26
C GLU A 80 -15.18 4.98 -0.03
N ALA A 81 -14.34 6.00 -0.24
CA ALA A 81 -14.46 6.89 -1.40
C ALA A 81 -14.11 6.17 -2.70
N ASP A 82 -15.08 6.05 -3.62
CA ASP A 82 -14.86 5.52 -4.97
C ASP A 82 -13.93 6.39 -5.80
N ASP A 83 -13.96 7.71 -5.59
CA ASP A 83 -13.10 8.72 -6.24
C ASP A 83 -12.13 9.36 -5.23
N PHE A 84 -11.05 8.64 -4.92
CA PHE A 84 -9.94 9.25 -4.20
C PHE A 84 -9.10 10.09 -5.18
N PRO A 85 -8.92 11.41 -4.97
CA PRO A 85 -8.12 12.24 -5.87
C PRO A 85 -6.63 11.91 -5.69
N PHE A 86 -6.13 10.94 -6.47
CA PHE A 86 -4.72 10.55 -6.55
C PHE A 86 -3.78 11.76 -6.83
N ARG A 87 -4.31 12.88 -7.33
CA ARG A 87 -3.57 14.08 -7.72
C ARG A 87 -3.06 14.97 -6.56
N LYS A 88 -3.61 14.90 -5.35
CA LYS A 88 -3.23 15.81 -4.24
C LYS A 88 -2.21 15.24 -3.24
N VAL A 89 -1.71 14.02 -3.48
CA VAL A 89 -0.64 13.48 -2.65
C VAL A 89 0.66 14.10 -3.12
N SER A 90 1.38 14.80 -2.25
CA SER A 90 2.70 15.35 -2.55
C SER A 90 3.66 14.20 -2.89
N ILE A 91 3.84 14.00 -4.20
CA ILE A 91 4.60 12.96 -4.88
C ILE A 91 6.09 13.31 -4.82
N SER A 92 6.75 13.01 -3.71
CA SER A 92 8.22 12.91 -3.68
C SER A 92 8.67 11.45 -3.66
N LEU A 93 7.76 10.50 -3.40
CA LEU A 93 8.06 9.08 -3.18
C LEU A 93 7.20 8.12 -4.01
N LEU A 94 6.54 8.63 -5.06
CA LEU A 94 6.01 7.81 -6.14
C LEU A 94 7.04 7.89 -7.26
N CYS A 95 8.23 7.31 -7.06
CA CYS A 95 9.25 7.31 -8.10
C CYS A 95 8.74 6.40 -9.25
N VAL A 96 8.15 7.08 -10.24
CA VAL A 96 8.10 6.75 -11.67
C VAL A 96 6.89 5.98 -12.24
N GLU A 97 6.24 4.98 -11.63
CA GLU A 97 5.40 4.07 -12.49
C GLU A 97 3.96 3.73 -12.08
N VAL A 98 3.33 4.37 -11.10
CA VAL A 98 1.86 4.21 -10.97
C VAL A 98 1.10 5.11 -11.96
N LYS A 99 1.80 6.05 -12.64
CA LYS A 99 1.20 6.91 -13.67
C LYS A 99 1.15 6.29 -15.08
N SER A 100 1.99 5.32 -15.43
CA SER A 100 2.13 4.87 -16.83
C SER A 100 1.52 3.51 -17.19
N SER A 101 1.04 2.70 -16.23
CA SER A 101 0.48 1.36 -16.56
C SER A 101 -1.04 1.22 -16.39
N ILE A 102 -1.82 2.31 -16.28
CA ILE A 102 -3.30 2.21 -16.21
C ILE A 102 -4.01 3.24 -17.11
N GLU A 103 -3.52 3.43 -18.33
CA GLU A 103 -4.43 3.73 -19.44
C GLU A 103 -4.68 2.43 -20.21
N LEU A 104 -5.63 1.64 -19.69
CA LEU A 104 -6.58 0.76 -20.37
C LEU A 104 -7.62 0.31 -19.34
#